data_AF-A0A4S0ICA7-F1
#
_entry.id   AF-A0A4S0ICA7-F1
#
_cell.length_a   1.000
_cell.length_b   1.000
_cell.length_c   1.000
_cell.angle_alpha   90.00
_cell.angle_beta   90.00
_cell.angle_gamma   90.00
#
_symmetry.space_group_name_H-M   'P 1'
#
loop_
_entity.id
_entity.type
_entity.pdbx_description
1 polymer ?
#
loop_
_entity_poly.entity_id
_entity_poly.type
_entity_poly.pdbx_seq_one_letter_code
_entity_poly.pdbx_strand_id
1 'polypeptide(L)' 'EITRALSDLSLDIASAHITTFGEKVIDTFYVTDLTGQKIDSPTRTATIHKRLIDTLEGNAPERNGKAKAAAE' A
#
# COMPACT_ATOMS: atom_id res chain seq x y z
N GLU A 1 -3.89 -4.53 6.50
CA GLU A 1 -4.53 -3.46 5.71
C GLU A 1 -3.57 -2.66 4.86
N ILE A 2 -2.57 -1.95 5.41
CA ILE A 2 -1.70 -1.09 4.57
C ILE A 2 -0.86 -1.86 3.54
N THR A 3 -0.21 -2.94 3.94
CA THR A 3 0.58 -3.77 3.00
C THR A 3 -0.29 -4.34 1.87
N ARG A 4 -1.53 -4.74 2.19
CA ARG A 4 -2.53 -5.18 1.19
C ARG A 4 -2.89 -4.05 0.23
N ALA A 5 -3.16 -2.84 0.74
CA ALA A 5 -3.47 -1.69 -0.11
C ALA A 5 -2.31 -1.33 -1.05
N LEU A 6 -1.06 -1.44 -0.59
CA LEU A 6 0.12 -1.26 -1.43
C LEU A 6 0.16 -2.31 -2.56
N SER A 7 -0.09 -3.58 -2.25
CA SER A 7 -0.16 -4.64 -3.27
C SER A 7 -1.29 -4.43 -4.27
N ASP A 8 -2.49 -4.04 -3.82
CA ASP A 8 -3.63 -3.75 -4.69
C ASP A 8 -3.35 -2.56 -5.64
N LEU A 9 -2.47 -1.63 -5.24
CA LEU A 9 -2.00 -0.52 -6.06
C LEU A 9 -0.83 -0.88 -6.99
N SER A 10 -0.45 -2.16 -7.05
CA SER A 10 0.71 -2.64 -7.82
C SER A 10 2.00 -1.89 -7.45
N LEU A 11 2.22 -1.75 -6.14
CA LEU A 11 3.43 -1.19 -5.57
C LEU A 11 4.29 -2.29 -4.97
N ASP A 12 5.59 -2.19 -5.20
CA ASP A 12 6.58 -3.06 -4.59
C ASP A 12 7.24 -2.33 -3.40
N ILE A 13 7.51 -3.04 -2.31
CA ILE A 13 8.14 -2.48 -1.11
C ILE A 13 9.64 -2.78 -1.18
N ALA A 14 10.42 -1.78 -1.58
CA ALA A 14 11.88 -1.88 -1.64
C ALA A 14 12.50 -1.96 -0.24
N SER A 15 11.94 -1.24 0.73
CA SER A 15 12.31 -1.38 2.15
C SER A 15 11.21 -0.89 3.08
N ALA A 16 11.22 -1.39 4.32
CA ALA A 16 10.31 -0.98 5.38
C ALA A 16 11.08 -0.81 6.69
N HIS A 17 10.85 0.30 7.38
CA HIS A 17 11.40 0.58 8.69
C HIS A 17 10.28 0.84 9.69
N ILE A 18 10.26 0.06 10.76
CA ILE A 18 9.29 0.16 11.85
C ILE A 18 10.03 0.73 13.05
N THR A 19 9.62 1.91 13.51
CA THR A 19 10.23 2.57 14.67
C THR A 19 9.18 2.77 15.74
N THR A 20 9.47 2.32 16.95
CA THR A 20 8.59 2.48 18.12
C THR A 20 9.18 3.51 19.07
N PHE A 21 8.38 4.50 19.46
CA PHE A 21 8.74 5.53 20.44
C PHE A 21 7.69 5.60 21.55
N GLY A 22 8.02 5.02 22.71
CA GLY A 22 7.07 4.87 23.82
C GLY A 22 5.86 4.05 23.36
N GLU A 23 4.68 4.66 23.40
CA GLU A 23 3.41 4.07 22.94
C GLU A 23 3.13 4.28 21.43
N LYS A 24 3.95 5.08 20.73
CA LYS A 24 3.75 5.40 19.31
C LYS A 24 4.55 4.45 18.43
N VAL A 25 3.96 4.04 17.31
CA VAL A 25 4.61 3.25 16.26
C VAL A 25 4.58 4.05 14.96
N ILE A 26 5.72 4.13 14.28
CA ILE A 26 5.89 4.80 13.00
C ILE A 26 6.41 3.77 12.01
N ASP A 27 5.60 3.49 10.99
CA ASP A 27 5.97 2.63 9.88
C ASP A 27 6.33 3.48 8.65
N THR A 28 7.53 3.29 8.12
CA THR A 28 8.01 3.94 6.89
C THR A 28 8.23 2.90 5.82
N PHE A 29 7.51 3.00 4.70
CA PHE A 29 7.66 2.11 3.55
C PHE A 29 8.24 2.90 2.36
N TYR A 30 9.35 2.42 1.81
CA TYR A 30 9.89 2.90 0.54
C TYR A 30 9.37 2.00 -0.56
N VAL A 31 8.58 2.57 -1.46
CA VAL A 31 7.88 1.83 -2.51
C VAL A 31 8.28 2.28 -3.90
N THR A 32 8.32 1.33 -4.83
CA THR A 32 8.52 1.53 -6.26
C THR A 32 7.33 0.96 -7.03
N ASP A 33 7.29 1.17 -8.32
CA ASP A 33 6.44 0.35 -9.18
C ASP A 33 6.99 -1.08 -9.33
N LEU A 34 6.25 -1.93 -10.03
CA LEU A 34 6.63 -3.33 -10.28
C LEU A 34 7.85 -3.49 -11.19
N THR A 35 8.33 -2.40 -11.81
CA THR A 35 9.56 -2.38 -12.62
C THR A 35 10.76 -1.86 -11.84
N GLY A 36 10.59 -1.53 -10.55
CA GLY A 36 11.62 -0.95 -9.68
C GLY A 36 11.84 0.54 -9.92
N GLN A 37 10.97 1.21 -10.68
CA GLN A 37 11.10 2.64 -10.96
C GLN A 37 10.33 3.50 -9.96
N LYS A 38 10.79 4.75 -9.85
CA LYS A 38 10.12 5.78 -9.05
C LYS A 38 8.78 6.17 -9.68
N ILE A 39 7.83 6.47 -8.81
CA ILE A 39 6.49 6.88 -9.19
C ILE A 39 6.47 8.40 -9.35
N ASP A 40 6.71 8.89 -10.56
CA ASP A 40 6.74 10.34 -10.82
C ASP A 40 5.43 10.91 -11.38
N SER A 41 4.47 10.04 -11.77
CA SER A 41 3.17 10.49 -12.27
C SER A 41 2.34 11.14 -11.15
N PRO A 42 1.99 12.44 -11.23
CA PRO A 42 1.26 13.14 -10.17
C PRO A 42 -0.14 12.55 -9.96
N THR A 43 -0.81 12.12 -11.03
CA THR A 43 -2.10 11.45 -10.97
C THR A 43 -2.03 10.12 -10.22
N ARG A 44 -0.96 9.34 -10.46
CA ARG A 44 -0.74 8.07 -9.78
C ARG A 44 -0.43 8.29 -8.30
N THR A 45 0.42 9.25 -7.97
CA THR A 45 0.75 9.61 -6.59
C THR A 45 -0.48 10.09 -5.82
N ALA A 46 -1.33 10.92 -6.43
CA ALA A 46 -2.60 11.36 -5.81
C ALA A 46 -3.55 10.19 -5.53
N THR A 47 -3.63 9.23 -6.46
CA THR A 47 -4.47 8.03 -6.31
C THR A 47 -3.96 7.14 -5.18
N ILE A 48 -2.65 6.90 -5.11
CA ILE A 48 -2.00 6.13 -4.04
C ILE A 48 -2.27 6.81 -2.70
N HIS A 49 -2.02 8.11 -2.60
CA HIS A 49 -2.22 8.87 -1.37
C HIS A 49 -3.67 8.77 -0.88
N LYS A 50 -4.65 9.04 -1.75
CA LYS A 50 -6.07 8.92 -1.41
C LYS A 50 -6.42 7.52 -0.90
N ARG A 51 -6.00 6.47 -1.63
CA ARG A 51 -6.31 5.08 -1.27
C ARG A 51 -5.70 4.67 0.07
N LEU A 52 -4.49 5.13 0.36
CA LEU A 52 -3.82 4.85 1.64
C LEU A 52 -4.51 5.56 2.80
N ILE A 53 -4.90 6.82 2.63
CA ILE A 53 -5.69 7.55 3.64
C ILE A 53 -7.02 6.85 3.89
N ASP A 54 -7.77 6.52 2.83
CA ASP A 54 -9.05 5.80 2.98
C ASP A 54 -8.86 4.46 3.72
N THR A 55 -7.75 3.75 3.50
CA THR A 55 -7.44 2.49 4.18
C THR A 55 -7.12 2.70 5.66
N LEU A 56 -6.36 3.74 6.00
CA LEU A 56 -6.04 4.08 7.39
C LEU A 56 -7.28 4.55 8.17
N GLU A 57 -8.22 5.20 7.51
CA GLU A 57 -9.49 5.64 8.10
C GLU A 57 -10.55 4.51 8.17
N GLY A 58 -10.27 3.33 7.60
CA GLY A 58 -11.22 2.22 7.54
C GLY A 58 -12.34 2.39 6.49
N ASN A 59 -12.19 3.35 5.59
CA ASN A 59 -13.13 3.66 4.51
C ASN A 59 -12.78 2.94 3.20
N ALA A 60 -11.69 2.17 3.18
CA ALA A 60 -11.32 1.42 1.99
C ALA A 60 -12.39 0.37 1.66
N PRO A 61 -12.84 0.28 0.40
CA PRO A 61 -13.81 -0.72 0.00
C PRO A 61 -13.22 -2.10 0.24
N GLU A 62 -13.87 -2.87 1.11
CA GLU A 62 -13.55 -4.27 1.36
C GLU A 62 -13.68 -5.04 0.05
N ARG A 63 -12.62 -5.77 -0.31
CA ARG A 63 -12.67 -6.65 -1.48
C ARG A 63 -13.61 -7.80 -1.15
N ASN A 64 -14.87 -7.70 -1.58
CA ASN A 64 -15.85 -8.77 -1.44
C ASN A 64 -15.26 -10.05 -2.06
N GLY A 65 -15.03 -11.06 -1.24
CA GLY A 65 -14.21 -12.22 -1.58
C GLY A 65 -14.76 -13.02 -2.76
N LYS A 66 -14.19 -12.82 -3.95
CA LYS A 66 -14.14 -13.84 -5.02
C LYS A 66 -12.81 -13.75 -5.75
N ALA A 67 -11.79 -14.35 -5.14
CA ALA A 67 -10.65 -14.92 -5.84
C ALA A 67 -10.30 -16.25 -5.17
N LYS A 68 -11.27 -17.16 -5.12
CA LYS A 68 -10.99 -18.60 -5.07
C LYS A 68 -11.14 -19.11 -6.50
N ALA A 69 -10.03 -19.20 -7.23
CA ALA A 69 -9.76 -20.16 -8.30
C ALA A 69 -8.53 -19.73 -9.10
N ALA A 70 -7.70 -20.73 -9.41
CA ALA A 70 -6.60 -20.79 -10.37
C ALA A 70 -5.17 -20.63 -9.84
N ALA A 71 -4.37 -21.64 -10.21
CA ALA A 71 -2.94 -21.92 -10.00
C ALA A 71 -2.58 -22.54 -8.63
N GLU A 72 -2.05 -23.76 -8.51
CA GLU A 72 -1.93 -24.98 -9.33
C GLU A 72 -1.68 -26.12 -8.33
#